data_AF-A0A426VY57-F1
#
_entry.id   AF-A0A426VY57-F1
#
_cell.length_a   1.000
_cell.length_b   1.000
_cell.length_c   1.000
_cell.angle_alpha   90.00
_cell.angle_beta   90.00
_cell.angle_gamma   90.00
#
_symmetry.space_group_name_H-M   'P 1'
#
loop_
_entity.id
_entity.type
_entity.pdbx_description
1 polymer ?
#
loop_
_entity_poly.entity_id
_entity_poly.type
_entity_poly.pdbx_seq_one_letter_code
_entity_poly.pdbx_strand_id
1 'polypeptide(L)'
;MKPTSKEILEKISEHCATQITFYKFNTTVLQISDKYREGRLTSLEYISELAYYYLQEEKRLQQYFKEQVHKQMKLHSCLEENDYKQGLYEALNDILDEMSKLLNV
;
A
#
# COMPACT_ATOMS: atom_id res chain seq x y z
N MET A 1 -17.44 8.04 5.95
CA MET A 1 -16.32 7.32 6.62
C MET A 1 -15.06 8.15 6.47
N LYS A 2 -14.06 7.94 7.34
CA LYS A 2 -12.72 8.51 7.12
C LYS A 2 -12.04 7.77 5.96
N PRO A 3 -11.25 8.46 5.12
CA PRO A 3 -10.55 7.82 4.02
C PRO A 3 -9.50 6.83 4.54
N THR A 4 -9.26 5.77 3.77
CA THR A 4 -8.21 4.78 4.02
C THR A 4 -6.83 5.34 3.69
N SER A 5 -5.79 4.67 4.18
CA SER A 5 -4.39 5.00 3.87
C SER A 5 -4.14 4.98 2.36
N LYS A 6 -4.58 3.93 1.67
CA LYS A 6 -4.52 3.82 0.20
C LYS A 6 -5.14 5.03 -0.50
N GLU A 7 -6.39 5.37 -0.17
CA GLU A 7 -7.10 6.49 -0.80
C GLU A 7 -6.41 7.83 -0.54
N ILE A 8 -5.81 8.03 0.65
CA ILE A 8 -5.04 9.23 0.96
C ILE A 8 -3.79 9.29 0.09
N LEU A 9 -3.02 8.20 0.00
CA LEU A 9 -1.77 8.15 -0.76
C LEU A 9 -2.00 8.29 -2.27
N GLU A 10 -3.05 7.67 -2.81
CA GLU A 10 -3.45 7.83 -4.22
C GLU A 10 -3.80 9.29 -4.54
N LYS A 11 -4.61 9.94 -3.70
CA LYS A 11 -4.95 11.37 -3.90
C LYS A 11 -3.75 12.29 -3.80
N ILE A 12 -2.80 12.01 -2.90
CA ILE A 12 -1.54 12.77 -2.82
C ILE A 12 -0.74 12.58 -4.11
N SER A 13 -0.62 11.34 -4.60
CA SER A 13 0.09 11.05 -5.85
C SER A 13 -0.55 11.77 -7.05
N GLU A 14 -1.87 11.74 -7.17
CA GLU A 14 -2.62 12.45 -8.22
C GLU A 14 -2.42 13.97 -8.15
N HIS A 15 -2.44 14.52 -6.93
CA HIS A 15 -2.19 15.94 -6.70
C HIS A 15 -0.77 16.32 -7.12
N CYS A 16 0.23 15.52 -6.73
CA CYS A 16 1.62 15.72 -7.14
C CYS A 16 1.76 15.69 -8.66
N ALA A 17 1.19 14.69 -9.34
CA ALA A 17 1.24 14.58 -10.81
C ALA A 17 0.64 15.80 -11.51
N THR A 18 -0.48 16.30 -10.99
CA THR A 18 -1.13 17.53 -11.49
C THR A 18 -0.22 18.75 -11.31
N GLN A 19 0.37 18.92 -10.12
CA GLN A 19 1.25 20.05 -9.82
C GLN A 19 2.55 20.00 -10.60
N ILE A 20 3.16 18.82 -10.76
CA ILE A 20 4.36 18.62 -11.59
C ILE A 20 4.06 19.06 -13.02
N THR A 21 2.96 18.58 -13.61
CA THR A 21 2.52 18.97 -14.95
C THR A 21 2.35 20.48 -15.04
N PHE A 22 1.68 21.09 -14.05
CA PHE A 22 1.48 22.53 -14.01
C PHE A 22 2.79 23.32 -14.02
N TYR A 23 3.72 23.02 -13.10
CA TYR A 23 4.99 23.75 -12.99
C TYR A 23 5.99 23.41 -14.11
N LYS A 24 5.91 22.22 -14.71
CA LYS A 24 6.80 21.80 -15.80
C LYS A 24 6.46 22.47 -17.12
N PHE A 25 5.18 22.62 -17.43
CA PHE A 25 4.75 23.08 -18.76
C PHE A 25 4.28 24.55 -18.80
N ASN A 26 3.86 25.15 -17.69
CA ASN A 26 3.44 26.56 -17.67
C ASN A 26 4.63 27.49 -17.37
N THR A 27 5.67 27.47 -18.20
CA THR A 27 6.89 28.27 -17.98
C THR A 27 6.71 29.75 -18.35
N THR A 28 5.85 30.05 -19.33
CA THR A 28 5.63 31.42 -19.84
C THR A 28 4.55 32.19 -19.08
N VAL A 29 3.50 31.49 -18.62
CA VAL A 29 2.37 32.11 -17.91
C VAL A 29 2.70 32.33 -16.43
N LEU A 30 3.43 31.40 -15.80
CA LEU A 30 3.85 31.53 -14.42
C LEU A 30 5.06 32.46 -14.31
N GLN A 31 4.82 33.68 -13.84
CA GLN A 31 5.85 34.68 -13.53
C GLN A 31 6.54 34.36 -12.19
N ILE A 32 7.27 33.23 -12.15
CA ILE A 32 8.05 32.75 -11.00
C ILE A 32 9.50 32.54 -11.41
N SER A 33 10.43 32.62 -10.45
CA SER A 33 11.85 32.35 -10.73
C SER A 33 12.11 30.88 -11.02
N ASP A 34 13.13 30.61 -11.83
CA ASP A 34 13.54 29.25 -12.17
C ASP A 34 13.92 28.44 -10.92
N LYS A 35 14.65 29.05 -9.97
CA LYS A 35 15.01 28.41 -8.70
C LYS A 35 13.80 28.02 -7.85
N TYR A 36 12.75 28.85 -7.83
CA TYR A 36 11.51 28.51 -7.12
C TYR A 36 10.81 27.34 -7.80
N ARG A 37 10.73 27.36 -9.14
CA ARG A 37 10.14 26.28 -9.94
C ARG A 37 10.88 24.97 -9.73
N GLU A 38 12.20 25.01 -9.79
CA GLU A 38 13.08 23.87 -9.53
C GLU A 38 12.82 23.28 -8.13
N GLY A 39 12.86 24.10 -7.08
CA GLY A 39 12.59 23.62 -5.71
C GLY A 39 11.21 22.99 -5.55
N ARG A 40 10.18 23.55 -6.21
CA ARG A 40 8.82 22.97 -6.24
C ARG A 40 8.80 21.61 -6.93
N LEU A 41 9.39 21.51 -8.12
CA LEU A 41 9.42 20.26 -8.89
C LEU A 41 10.18 19.17 -8.12
N THR A 42 11.37 19.46 -7.62
CA THR A 42 12.16 18.51 -6.81
C THR A 42 11.38 17.99 -5.61
N SER A 43 10.68 18.86 -4.90
CA SER A 43 9.88 18.46 -3.73
C SER A 43 8.67 17.61 -4.13
N LEU A 44 7.98 17.99 -5.20
CA LEU A 44 6.79 17.26 -5.68
C LEU A 44 7.14 15.87 -6.21
N GLU A 45 8.27 15.74 -6.91
CA GLU A 45 8.80 14.47 -7.40
C GLU A 45 9.15 13.55 -6.23
N TYR A 46 9.91 14.04 -5.25
CA TYR A 46 10.22 13.30 -4.03
C TYR A 46 8.96 12.81 -3.30
N ILE A 47 7.96 13.67 -3.09
CA ILE A 47 6.72 13.28 -2.42
C ILE A 47 5.92 12.26 -3.24
N SER A 48 5.92 12.38 -4.57
CA SER A 48 5.28 11.41 -5.45
C SER A 48 5.92 10.03 -5.32
N GLU A 49 7.25 9.95 -5.30
CA GLU A 49 7.99 8.70 -5.09
C GLU A 49 7.73 8.12 -3.70
N LEU A 50 7.68 8.97 -2.68
CA LEU A 50 7.40 8.56 -1.31
C LEU A 50 5.97 8.02 -1.15
N ALA A 51 4.98 8.66 -1.79
CA ALA A 51 3.60 8.16 -1.81
C ALA A 51 3.52 6.78 -2.48
N TYR A 52 4.21 6.62 -3.61
CA TYR A 52 4.29 5.33 -4.30
C TYR A 52 4.96 4.25 -3.43
N TYR A 53 6.06 4.58 -2.75
CA TYR A 53 6.74 3.66 -1.82
C TYR A 53 5.77 3.14 -0.76
N TYR A 54 5.04 4.03 -0.09
CA TYR A 54 4.11 3.62 0.97
C TYR A 54 2.89 2.85 0.44
N LEU A 55 2.44 3.10 -0.79
CA LEU A 55 1.43 2.26 -1.45
C LEU A 55 1.94 0.82 -1.66
N GLN A 56 3.23 0.64 -1.98
CA GLN A 56 3.80 -0.71 -2.06
C GLN A 56 3.96 -1.35 -0.69
N GLU A 57 4.35 -0.60 0.34
CA GLU A 57 4.41 -1.09 1.71
C GLU A 57 3.04 -1.56 2.21
N GLU A 58 1.96 -0.83 1.89
CA GLU A 58 0.60 -1.25 2.23
C GLU A 58 0.21 -2.59 1.58
N LYS A 59 0.58 -2.79 0.30
CA LYS A 59 0.39 -4.09 -0.36
C LYS A 59 1.23 -5.20 0.30
N ARG A 60 2.46 -4.88 0.72
CA ARG A 60 3.34 -5.83 1.41
C ARG A 60 2.77 -6.23 2.77
N LEU A 61 2.12 -5.34 3.50
CA LEU A 61 1.48 -5.67 4.78
C LEU A 61 0.45 -6.80 4.64
N GLN A 62 -0.36 -6.78 3.58
CA GLN A 62 -1.33 -7.85 3.29
C GLN A 62 -0.63 -9.19 3.06
N GLN A 63 0.45 -9.18 2.28
CA GLN A 63 1.26 -10.35 2.02
C GLN A 63 1.92 -10.89 3.30
N TYR A 64 2.51 -10.01 4.12
CA TYR A 64 3.13 -10.39 5.38
C TYR A 64 2.13 -11.00 6.36
N PHE A 65 0.92 -10.46 6.44
CA PHE A 65 -0.13 -11.03 7.26
C PHE A 65 -0.45 -12.47 6.82
N LYS A 66 -0.66 -12.69 5.52
CA LYS A 66 -0.90 -14.02 4.96
C LYS A 66 0.24 -14.99 5.26
N GLU A 67 1.48 -14.53 5.15
CA GLU A 67 2.66 -15.32 5.48
C GLU A 67 2.71 -15.72 6.96
N GLN A 68 2.29 -14.84 7.89
CA GLN A 68 2.20 -15.21 9.30
C GLN A 68 1.17 -16.31 9.56
N VAL A 69 0.01 -16.26 8.89
CA VAL A 69 -1.01 -17.33 9.00
C VAL A 69 -0.44 -18.66 8.52
N HIS A 70 0.22 -18.68 7.35
CA HIS A 70 0.88 -19.90 6.86
C HIS A 70 2.04 -20.36 7.75
N LYS A 71 2.79 -19.44 8.36
CA LYS A 71 3.85 -19.78 9.32
C LYS A 71 3.25 -20.49 10.54
N GLN A 72 2.09 -20.05 11.01
CA GLN A 72 1.38 -20.70 12.10
C GLN A 72 0.94 -22.13 11.72
N MET A 73 0.42 -22.33 10.52
CA MET A 73 0.10 -23.68 10.02
C MET A 73 1.35 -24.57 10.02
N LYS A 74 2.45 -24.08 9.43
CA LYS A 74 3.72 -24.81 9.36
C LYS A 74 4.27 -25.18 10.74
N LEU A 75 4.19 -24.27 11.71
CA LEU A 75 4.64 -24.50 13.09
C LEU A 75 3.91 -25.70 13.73
N HIS A 76 2.63 -25.87 13.40
CA HIS A 76 1.79 -26.93 13.95
C HIS A 76 1.66 -28.14 13.01
N SER A 77 2.46 -28.22 11.95
CA SER A 77 2.44 -29.35 11.00
C SER A 77 2.83 -30.68 11.65
N CYS A 78 3.70 -30.63 12.67
CA CYS A 78 4.18 -31.79 13.41
C CYS A 78 3.22 -32.27 14.52
N LEU A 79 2.09 -31.58 14.74
CA LEU A 79 1.08 -32.07 15.68
C LEU A 79 0.47 -33.38 15.19
N GLU A 80 0.16 -34.27 16.12
CA GLU A 80 -0.63 -35.47 15.84
C GLU A 80 -2.02 -35.08 15.33
N GLU A 81 -2.58 -35.90 14.43
CA GLU A 81 -3.95 -35.71 13.95
C GLU A 81 -4.94 -35.97 15.09
N ASN A 82 -5.59 -34.89 15.53
CA ASN A 82 -6.58 -34.89 16.59
C ASN A 82 -7.51 -33.68 16.42
N ASP A 83 -8.60 -33.67 17.19
CA ASP A 83 -9.61 -32.60 17.16
C ASP A 83 -9.00 -31.21 17.38
N TYR A 84 -7.92 -31.11 18.17
CA TYR A 84 -7.22 -29.84 18.39
C TYR A 84 -6.51 -29.35 17.12
N LYS A 85 -5.76 -30.21 16.43
CA LYS A 85 -5.09 -29.87 15.17
C LYS A 85 -6.11 -29.52 14.10
N GLN A 86 -7.21 -30.28 14.03
CA GLN A 86 -8.29 -30.00 13.09
C GLN A 86 -8.89 -28.60 13.33
N GLY A 87 -9.31 -28.29 14.56
CA GLY A 87 -9.89 -26.98 14.87
C GLY A 87 -8.91 -25.82 14.64
N LEU A 88 -7.61 -26.02 14.90
CA LEU A 88 -6.57 -25.03 14.61
C LEU A 88 -6.47 -24.76 13.10
N TYR A 89 -6.47 -25.81 12.27
CA TYR A 89 -6.35 -25.66 10.83
C TYR A 89 -7.61 -25.10 10.19
N GLU A 90 -8.80 -25.51 10.66
CA GLU A 90 -10.08 -24.94 10.22
C GLU A 90 -10.10 -23.43 10.44
N ALA A 91 -9.80 -22.96 11.66
CA ALA A 91 -9.77 -21.53 11.96
C ALA A 91 -8.75 -20.75 11.10
N LEU A 92 -7.56 -21.30 10.87
CA LEU A 92 -6.55 -20.65 10.03
C LEU A 92 -6.98 -20.59 8.56
N ASN A 93 -7.61 -21.64 8.04
CA ASN A 93 -8.14 -21.68 6.68
C ASN A 93 -9.32 -20.70 6.50
N ASP A 94 -10.22 -20.61 7.47
CA ASP A 94 -11.34 -19.67 7.45
C ASP A 94 -10.85 -18.22 7.29
N ILE A 95 -9.78 -17.85 7.99
CA ILE A 95 -9.17 -16.53 7.87
C ILE A 95 -8.54 -16.31 6.49
N LEU A 96 -7.84 -17.32 5.94
CA LEU A 96 -7.26 -17.23 4.59
C LEU A 96 -8.33 -17.09 3.50
N ASP A 97 -9.46 -17.78 3.66
CA ASP A 97 -10.59 -17.69 2.76
C ASP A 97 -11.25 -16.32 2.84
N GLU A 98 -11.45 -15.78 4.05
CA GLU A 98 -12.01 -14.45 4.24
C GLU A 98 -11.11 -13.36 3.64
N MET A 99 -9.80 -13.45 3.85
CA MET A 99 -8.83 -12.55 3.19
C MET A 99 -8.94 -12.62 1.66
N SER A 100 -9.08 -13.82 1.10
CA SER A 100 -9.16 -14.01 -0.35
C SER A 100 -10.43 -13.38 -0.93
N LYS A 101 -11.55 -13.41 -0.21
CA LYS A 101 -12.79 -12.72 -0.62
C LYS A 101 -12.63 -11.21 -0.64
N LEU A 102 -11.97 -10.65 0.37
CA LEU A 102 -11.77 -9.20 0.50
C LEU A 102 -10.79 -8.63 -0.53
N LEU A 103 -9.87 -9.45 -1.07
CA LEU A 103 -8.85 -9.03 -2.05
C LEU A 103 -9.25 -9.25 -3.52
N ASN A 104 -10.27 -10.07 -3.80
CA ASN A 104 -10.76 -10.36 -5.16
C ASN A 104 -11.88 -9.38 -5.62
N VAL A 105 -11.86 -8.14 -5.13
CA VAL A 105 -12.74 -7.04 -5.55
C VAL A 105 -11.96 -6.00 -6.35
#